data_AF-A0A7K9C793-F1
#
_entry.id   AF-A0A7K9C793-F1
#
_cell.length_a   1.000
_cell.length_b   1.000
_cell.length_c   1.000
_cell.angle_alpha   90.00
_cell.angle_beta   90.00
_cell.angle_gamma   90.00
#
_symmetry.space_group_name_H-M   'P 1'
#
loop_
_entity.id
_entity.type
_entity.pdbx_description
1 polymer ?
#
loop_
_entity_poly.entity_id
_entity_poly.type
_entity_poly.pdbx_seq_one_letter_code
_entity_poly.pdbx_strand_id
1 'polypeptide(L)'
;LEEAAFQLQQIFRIDISIALNILGIESMRAGHYGIAYSCFKLAADRGYSKAQFNVGLCYEHGRGTEKDLEKAAFYYWQAASSRHPMAQYRYGRYLLCHTPGSSWHRHQEAVTFLEQAAVAGITEAQAYLGVFYLRGLQPKEERGLKYLLLAAKSGDAQSRYHVGVCYEKGLGVQQNLAEAMRHYRESAAAGNPSARERLRL
;
A
#
# COMPACT_ATOMS: atom_id res chain seq x y z
N LEU A 1 -31.17 -3.44 -9.19
CA LEU A 1 -29.71 -3.19 -9.14
C LEU A 1 -29.17 -2.85 -10.51
N GLU A 2 -29.35 -3.72 -11.52
CA GLU A 2 -29.00 -3.40 -12.92
C GLU A 2 -29.73 -2.15 -13.44
N GLU A 3 -30.99 -1.96 -13.06
CA GLU A 3 -31.79 -0.79 -13.45
C GLU A 3 -31.25 0.54 -12.89
N ALA A 4 -30.80 0.57 -11.64
CA ALA A 4 -30.19 1.76 -11.03
C ALA A 4 -28.81 2.07 -11.66
N ALA A 5 -28.01 1.05 -11.96
CA ALA A 5 -26.76 1.20 -12.67
C ALA A 5 -26.96 1.69 -14.12
N PHE A 6 -28.02 1.21 -14.78
CA PHE A 6 -28.42 1.63 -16.12
C PHE A 6 -28.85 3.10 -16.16
N GLN A 7 -29.61 3.57 -15.17
CA GLN A 7 -29.96 4.99 -15.09
C GLN A 7 -28.74 5.90 -14.86
N LEU A 8 -27.77 5.48 -14.03
CA LEU A 8 -26.50 6.21 -13.87
C LEU A 8 -25.67 6.26 -15.17
N GLN A 9 -25.65 5.17 -15.94
CA GLN A 9 -24.99 5.13 -17.25
C GLN A 9 -25.62 6.13 -18.24
N GLN A 10 -26.95 6.16 -18.31
CA GLN A 10 -27.69 7.05 -19.21
C GLN A 10 -27.49 8.53 -18.87
N ILE A 11 -27.36 8.88 -17.59
CA ILE A 11 -27.23 10.28 -17.14
C ILE A 11 -25.81 10.83 -17.39
N PHE A 12 -24.76 10.01 -17.32
CA PHE A 12 -23.38 10.52 -17.28
C PHE A 12 -22.43 10.02 -18.37
N ARG A 13 -22.87 9.16 -19.31
CA ARG A 13 -21.96 8.42 -20.22
C ARG A 13 -20.82 7.70 -19.47
N ILE A 14 -21.09 7.26 -18.24
CA ILE A 14 -20.11 6.56 -17.40
C ILE A 14 -20.17 5.06 -17.70
N ASP A 15 -19.01 4.42 -17.85
CA ASP A 15 -18.91 2.97 -18.00
C ASP A 15 -19.62 2.26 -16.83
N ILE A 16 -20.43 1.24 -17.14
CA ILE A 16 -21.23 0.51 -16.14
C ILE A 16 -20.37 -0.01 -14.97
N SER A 17 -19.10 -0.34 -15.21
CA SER A 17 -18.16 -0.81 -14.20
C SER A 17 -17.78 0.28 -13.20
N ILE A 18 -17.71 1.55 -13.66
CA ILE A 18 -17.46 2.70 -12.78
C ILE A 18 -18.69 2.97 -11.91
N ALA A 19 -19.89 2.94 -12.49
CA ALA A 19 -21.14 3.13 -11.74
C ALA A 19 -21.32 2.06 -10.65
N LEU A 20 -21.11 0.78 -11.00
CA LEU A 20 -21.13 -0.33 -10.05
C LEU A 20 -20.09 -0.16 -8.94
N ASN A 21 -18.87 0.29 -9.27
CA ASN A 21 -17.85 0.55 -8.26
C ASN A 21 -18.24 1.70 -7.31
N ILE A 22 -18.85 2.78 -7.81
CA ILE A 22 -19.33 3.89 -6.97
C ILE A 22 -20.43 3.40 -6.01
N LEU A 23 -21.42 2.67 -6.53
CA LEU A 23 -22.49 2.09 -5.72
C LEU A 23 -21.94 1.13 -4.65
N GLY A 24 -20.91 0.35 -5.00
CA GLY A 24 -20.20 -0.51 -4.05
C GLY A 24 -19.53 0.28 -2.92
N ILE A 25 -18.87 1.41 -3.23
CA ILE A 25 -18.23 2.28 -2.22
C ILE A 25 -19.29 2.88 -1.28
N GLU A 26 -20.41 3.35 -1.82
CA GLU A 26 -21.51 3.91 -1.03
C GLU A 26 -22.13 2.84 -0.12
N SER A 27 -22.40 1.65 -0.67
CA SER A 27 -22.92 0.52 0.09
C SER A 27 -21.96 0.08 1.21
N MET A 28 -20.64 0.09 0.94
CA MET A 28 -19.61 -0.24 1.94
C MET A 28 -19.61 0.79 3.09
N ARG A 29 -19.77 2.09 2.79
CA ARG A 29 -19.89 3.16 3.79
C ARG A 29 -21.17 3.05 4.61
N ALA A 30 -22.26 2.62 3.99
CA ALA A 30 -23.54 2.38 4.65
C ALA A 30 -23.60 1.08 5.47
N GLY A 31 -22.55 0.26 5.46
CA GLY A 31 -22.51 -1.03 6.17
C GLY A 31 -23.21 -2.18 5.44
N HIS A 32 -23.69 -1.96 4.22
CA HIS A 32 -24.33 -2.98 3.38
C HIS A 32 -23.27 -3.82 2.65
N TYR A 33 -22.47 -4.58 3.42
CA TYR A 33 -21.27 -5.23 2.88
C TYR A 33 -21.54 -6.26 1.78
N GLY A 34 -22.63 -7.03 1.87
CA GLY A 34 -23.00 -7.99 0.82
C GLY A 34 -23.28 -7.30 -0.52
N ILE A 35 -24.07 -6.22 -0.50
CA ILE A 35 -24.38 -5.41 -1.70
C ILE A 35 -23.10 -4.77 -2.25
N ALA A 36 -22.25 -4.23 -1.36
CA ALA A 36 -20.98 -3.63 -1.74
C ALA A 36 -20.09 -4.63 -2.49
N TYR A 37 -19.91 -5.82 -1.90
CA TYR A 37 -19.13 -6.89 -2.50
C TYR A 37 -19.68 -7.31 -3.86
N SER A 38 -21.00 -7.52 -3.99
CA SER A 38 -21.63 -7.87 -5.27
C SER A 38 -21.40 -6.82 -6.35
N CYS A 39 -21.52 -5.52 -6.01
CA CYS A 39 -21.27 -4.43 -6.96
C CYS A 39 -19.81 -4.37 -7.40
N PHE A 40 -18.87 -4.49 -6.45
CA PHE A 40 -17.44 -4.56 -6.78
C PHE A 40 -17.12 -5.77 -7.66
N LYS A 41 -17.69 -6.93 -7.36
CA LYS A 41 -17.47 -8.15 -8.14
C LYS A 41 -17.94 -8.00 -9.59
N LEU A 42 -19.15 -7.47 -9.79
CA LEU A 42 -19.69 -7.21 -11.13
C LEU A 42 -18.84 -6.23 -11.94
N ALA A 43 -18.28 -5.20 -11.30
CA ALA A 43 -17.35 -4.26 -11.94
C ALA A 43 -15.97 -4.89 -12.19
N ALA A 44 -15.47 -5.70 -11.25
CA ALA A 44 -14.17 -6.37 -11.36
C ALA A 44 -14.16 -7.41 -12.50
N ASP A 45 -15.27 -8.12 -12.69
CA ASP A 45 -15.45 -9.11 -13.78
C ASP A 45 -15.48 -8.46 -15.16
N ARG A 46 -15.73 -7.15 -15.21
CA ARG A 46 -15.60 -6.32 -16.43
C ARG A 46 -14.19 -5.72 -16.59
N GLY A 47 -13.24 -6.15 -15.77
CA GLY A 47 -11.84 -5.72 -15.85
C GLY A 47 -11.54 -4.37 -15.20
N TYR A 48 -12.46 -3.78 -14.43
CA TYR A 48 -12.21 -2.48 -13.81
C TYR A 48 -11.27 -2.60 -12.60
N SER A 49 -10.03 -2.14 -12.76
CA SER A 49 -8.94 -2.37 -11.80
C SER A 49 -9.19 -1.84 -10.39
N LYS A 50 -9.89 -0.70 -10.23
CA LYS A 50 -10.27 -0.19 -8.90
C LYS A 50 -11.28 -1.12 -8.21
N ALA A 51 -12.20 -1.70 -8.96
CA ALA A 51 -13.16 -2.66 -8.42
C ALA A 51 -12.47 -3.99 -8.07
N GLN A 52 -11.55 -4.47 -8.92
CA GLN A 52 -10.71 -5.63 -8.58
C GLN A 52 -9.97 -5.41 -7.25
N PHE A 53 -9.35 -4.24 -7.07
CA PHE A 53 -8.74 -3.89 -5.78
C PHE A 53 -9.74 -3.89 -4.61
N ASN A 54 -10.95 -3.36 -4.81
CA ASN A 54 -12.00 -3.36 -3.78
C ASN A 54 -12.50 -4.78 -3.45
N VAL A 55 -12.62 -5.68 -4.43
CA VAL A 55 -12.91 -7.11 -4.19
C VAL A 55 -11.78 -7.74 -3.37
N GLY A 56 -10.52 -7.44 -3.68
CA GLY A 56 -9.39 -7.88 -2.88
C GLY A 56 -9.49 -7.45 -1.41
N LEU A 57 -9.87 -6.20 -1.15
CA LEU A 57 -10.11 -5.72 0.23
C LEU A 57 -11.29 -6.43 0.93
N CYS A 58 -12.35 -6.78 0.19
CA CYS A 58 -13.47 -7.54 0.74
C CYS A 58 -13.01 -8.90 1.24
N TYR A 59 -12.21 -9.61 0.45
CA TYR A 59 -11.62 -10.90 0.85
C TYR A 59 -10.55 -10.76 1.95
N GLU A 60 -9.72 -9.71 1.94
CA GLU A 60 -8.71 -9.49 2.99
C GLU A 60 -9.35 -9.31 4.38
N HIS A 61 -10.48 -8.60 4.43
CA HIS A 61 -11.15 -8.22 5.67
C HIS A 61 -12.43 -9.01 5.97
N GLY A 62 -12.84 -9.94 5.11
CA GLY A 62 -14.11 -10.68 5.26
C GLY A 62 -15.35 -9.77 5.23
N ARG A 63 -15.35 -8.74 4.39
CA ARG A 63 -16.47 -7.78 4.29
C ARG A 63 -17.38 -8.14 3.12
N GLY A 64 -18.57 -8.64 3.42
CA GLY A 64 -19.55 -9.05 2.41
C GLY A 64 -19.26 -10.41 1.75
N THR A 65 -18.19 -11.07 2.20
CA THR A 65 -17.73 -12.39 1.81
C THR A 65 -16.89 -12.96 2.96
N GLU A 66 -16.58 -14.25 2.95
CA GLU A 66 -15.65 -14.85 3.90
C GLU A 66 -14.22 -14.34 3.65
N LYS A 67 -13.43 -14.26 4.73
CA LYS A 67 -12.03 -13.86 4.64
C LYS A 67 -11.21 -14.92 3.90
N ASP A 68 -10.49 -14.52 2.87
CA ASP A 68 -9.71 -15.42 2.02
C ASP A 68 -8.50 -14.67 1.42
N LEU A 69 -7.31 -14.88 1.99
CA LEU A 69 -6.11 -14.12 1.59
C LEU A 69 -5.58 -14.52 0.21
N GLU A 70 -5.82 -15.76 -0.24
CA GLU A 70 -5.41 -16.22 -1.56
C GLU A 70 -6.27 -15.58 -2.64
N LYS A 71 -7.60 -15.52 -2.44
CA LYS A 71 -8.47 -14.76 -3.34
C LYS A 71 -8.16 -13.26 -3.30
N ALA A 72 -7.88 -12.69 -2.14
CA ALA A 72 -7.46 -11.29 -2.04
C ALA A 72 -6.23 -11.03 -2.91
N ALA A 73 -5.20 -11.88 -2.80
CA ALA A 73 -3.99 -11.80 -3.59
C ALA A 73 -4.25 -11.93 -5.10
N PHE A 74 -5.14 -12.83 -5.51
CA PHE A 74 -5.53 -12.97 -6.92
C PHE A 74 -6.13 -11.66 -7.49
N TYR A 75 -7.06 -11.03 -6.78
CA TYR A 75 -7.65 -9.76 -7.23
C TYR A 75 -6.65 -8.60 -7.18
N TYR A 76 -5.75 -8.58 -6.19
CA TYR A 76 -4.66 -7.61 -6.17
C TYR A 76 -3.70 -7.78 -7.33
N TRP A 77 -3.37 -9.02 -7.70
CA TRP A 77 -2.57 -9.29 -8.89
C TRP A 77 -3.25 -8.76 -10.16
N GLN A 78 -4.54 -9.05 -10.38
CA GLN A 78 -5.27 -8.54 -11.54
C GLN A 78 -5.22 -7.00 -11.61
N ALA A 79 -5.53 -6.32 -10.51
CA ALA A 79 -5.49 -4.87 -10.45
C ALA A 79 -4.06 -4.32 -10.63
N ALA A 80 -3.05 -4.99 -10.06
CA ALA A 80 -1.64 -4.62 -10.17
C ALA A 80 -1.13 -4.76 -11.61
N SER A 81 -1.55 -5.79 -12.35
CA SER A 81 -1.26 -5.98 -13.77
C SER A 81 -1.85 -4.84 -14.62
N SER A 82 -2.98 -4.26 -14.20
CA SER A 82 -3.55 -3.03 -14.76
C SER A 82 -2.97 -1.75 -14.16
N ARG A 83 -1.78 -1.81 -13.54
CA ARG A 83 -1.04 -0.68 -12.95
C ARG A 83 -1.77 0.07 -11.82
N HIS A 84 -2.66 -0.60 -11.08
CA HIS A 84 -3.29 0.00 -9.90
C HIS A 84 -2.27 0.11 -8.74
N PRO A 85 -1.82 1.32 -8.31
CA PRO A 85 -0.65 1.47 -7.45
C PRO A 85 -0.79 0.80 -6.07
N MET A 86 -1.95 0.96 -5.43
CA MET A 86 -2.18 0.33 -4.13
C MET A 86 -2.31 -1.20 -4.22
N ALA A 87 -2.71 -1.72 -5.38
CA ALA A 87 -2.76 -3.16 -5.60
C ALA A 87 -1.35 -3.74 -5.81
N GLN A 88 -0.48 -3.02 -6.55
CA GLN A 88 0.93 -3.37 -6.67
C GLN A 88 1.61 -3.43 -5.29
N TYR A 89 1.33 -2.46 -4.41
CA TYR A 89 1.80 -2.51 -3.03
C TYR A 89 1.32 -3.75 -2.27
N ARG A 90 0.00 -4.01 -2.26
CA ARG A 90 -0.56 -5.15 -1.51
C ARG A 90 -0.10 -6.49 -2.06
N TYR A 91 -0.07 -6.65 -3.37
CA TYR A 91 0.37 -7.88 -4.01
C TYR A 91 1.87 -8.12 -3.82
N GLY A 92 2.71 -7.09 -3.98
CA GLY A 92 4.15 -7.19 -3.71
C GLY A 92 4.42 -7.60 -2.26
N ARG A 93 3.70 -7.05 -1.29
CA ARG A 93 3.79 -7.48 0.11
C ARG A 93 3.34 -8.93 0.32
N TYR A 94 2.22 -9.32 -0.31
CA TYR A 94 1.73 -10.69 -0.25
C TYR A 94 2.81 -11.68 -0.73
N LEU A 95 3.43 -11.41 -1.87
CA LEU A 95 4.50 -12.25 -2.42
C LEU A 95 5.67 -12.38 -1.45
N LEU A 96 6.15 -11.30 -0.84
CA LEU A 96 7.28 -11.37 0.10
C LEU A 96 6.96 -12.17 1.37
N CYS A 97 5.70 -12.16 1.83
CA CYS A 97 5.30 -12.90 3.02
C CYS A 97 5.04 -14.39 2.75
N HIS A 98 4.65 -14.75 1.52
CA HIS A 98 4.21 -16.11 1.17
C HIS A 98 5.18 -16.83 0.23
N THR A 99 6.37 -16.27 -0.01
CA THR A 99 7.42 -16.93 -0.79
C THR A 99 8.60 -17.31 0.10
N PRO A 100 9.05 -18.57 0.07
CA PRO A 100 10.26 -18.98 0.76
C PRO A 100 11.44 -18.10 0.32
N GLY A 101 12.34 -17.76 1.25
CA GLY A 101 13.50 -16.91 0.98
C GLY A 101 14.45 -17.44 -0.11
N SER A 102 14.36 -18.73 -0.45
CA SER A 102 15.09 -19.36 -1.56
C SER A 102 14.52 -19.04 -2.96
N SER A 103 13.31 -18.46 -3.04
CA SER A 103 12.62 -18.16 -4.30
C SER A 103 12.99 -16.78 -4.85
N TRP A 104 14.28 -16.56 -5.16
CA TRP A 104 14.84 -15.27 -5.57
C TRP A 104 14.07 -14.56 -6.68
N HIS A 105 13.57 -15.29 -7.68
CA HIS A 105 12.78 -14.70 -8.77
C HIS A 105 11.50 -14.03 -8.27
N ARG A 106 10.74 -14.69 -7.38
CA ARG A 106 9.48 -14.13 -6.84
C ARG A 106 9.73 -12.97 -5.89
N HIS A 107 10.86 -12.98 -5.17
CA HIS A 107 11.31 -11.82 -4.40
C HIS A 107 11.59 -10.61 -5.29
N GLN A 108 12.27 -10.82 -6.43
CA GLN A 108 12.57 -9.75 -7.37
C GLN A 108 11.30 -9.18 -8.04
N GLU A 109 10.37 -10.05 -8.41
CA GLU A 109 9.05 -9.65 -8.91
C GLU A 109 8.28 -8.81 -7.88
N ALA A 110 8.25 -9.27 -6.62
CA ALA A 110 7.58 -8.56 -5.54
C ALA A 110 8.17 -7.16 -5.30
N VAL A 111 9.50 -7.04 -5.28
CA VAL A 111 10.20 -5.76 -5.17
C VAL A 111 9.86 -4.86 -6.35
N THR A 112 9.72 -5.40 -7.56
CA THR A 112 9.36 -4.62 -8.76
C THR A 112 7.98 -3.98 -8.62
N PHE A 113 6.97 -4.72 -8.15
CA PHE A 113 5.66 -4.16 -7.86
C PHE A 113 5.71 -3.08 -6.78
N LEU A 114 6.49 -3.28 -5.72
CA LEU A 114 6.67 -2.30 -4.66
C LEU A 114 7.36 -1.01 -5.17
N GLU A 115 8.39 -1.13 -6.00
CA GLU A 115 9.08 0.02 -6.59
C GLU A 115 8.13 0.81 -7.50
N GLN A 116 7.30 0.13 -8.31
CA GLN A 116 6.28 0.77 -9.13
C GLN A 116 5.25 1.53 -8.28
N ALA A 117 4.76 0.93 -7.20
CA ALA A 117 3.84 1.58 -6.26
C ALA A 117 4.48 2.80 -5.59
N ALA A 118 5.75 2.70 -5.20
CA ALA A 118 6.50 3.79 -4.57
C ALA A 118 6.74 4.96 -5.54
N VAL A 119 7.05 4.68 -6.81
CA VAL A 119 7.15 5.69 -7.88
C VAL A 119 5.81 6.38 -8.13
N ALA A 120 4.71 5.65 -8.02
CA ALA A 120 3.36 6.20 -8.09
C ALA A 120 2.93 6.96 -6.82
N GLY A 121 3.82 7.13 -5.84
CA GLY A 121 3.57 7.95 -4.64
C GLY A 121 2.89 7.23 -3.48
N ILE A 122 2.75 5.90 -3.52
CA ILE A 122 2.19 5.14 -2.39
C ILE A 122 3.18 5.18 -1.22
N THR A 123 2.78 5.90 -0.16
CA THR A 123 3.64 6.17 1.00
C THR A 123 3.97 4.89 1.76
N GLU A 124 3.02 3.96 1.85
CA GLU A 124 3.21 2.66 2.49
C GLU A 124 4.22 1.79 1.73
N ALA A 125 4.28 1.92 0.40
CA ALA A 125 5.26 1.22 -0.42
C ALA A 125 6.66 1.81 -0.25
N GLN A 126 6.76 3.15 -0.23
CA GLN A 126 8.00 3.87 0.08
C GLN A 126 8.52 3.49 1.47
N ALA A 127 7.69 3.56 2.50
CA ALA A 127 8.07 3.18 3.87
C ALA A 127 8.55 1.72 3.95
N TYR A 128 7.80 0.81 3.32
CA TYR A 128 8.14 -0.62 3.30
C TYR A 128 9.47 -0.88 2.60
N LEU A 129 9.69 -0.32 1.40
CA LEU A 129 10.95 -0.44 0.66
C LEU A 129 12.13 0.18 1.42
N GLY A 130 11.89 1.29 2.11
CA GLY A 130 12.88 1.95 2.94
C GLY A 130 13.44 1.01 4.01
N VAL A 131 12.55 0.36 4.77
CA VAL A 131 12.94 -0.63 5.78
C VAL A 131 13.52 -1.90 5.14
N PHE A 132 12.93 -2.37 4.05
CA PHE A 132 13.38 -3.56 3.33
C PHE A 132 14.83 -3.44 2.86
N TYR A 133 15.20 -2.32 2.22
CA TYR A 133 16.57 -2.11 1.76
C TYR A 133 17.58 -1.83 2.88
N LEU A 134 17.14 -1.36 4.05
CA LEU A 134 18.03 -1.19 5.20
C LEU A 134 18.31 -2.50 5.95
N ARG A 135 17.39 -3.49 5.88
CA ARG A 135 17.45 -4.71 6.72
C ARG A 135 17.64 -6.02 5.94
N GLY A 136 17.63 -5.97 4.60
CA GLY A 136 17.78 -7.16 3.76
C GLY A 136 19.14 -7.86 3.90
N LEU A 137 19.26 -9.08 3.37
CA LEU A 137 20.51 -9.88 3.39
C LEU A 137 21.70 -9.16 2.72
N GLN A 138 21.42 -8.28 1.77
CA GLN A 138 22.38 -7.35 1.18
C GLN A 138 21.79 -5.93 1.25
N PRO A 139 22.03 -5.20 2.36
CA PRO A 139 21.48 -3.87 2.54
C PRO A 139 21.92 -2.92 1.43
N LYS A 140 20.97 -2.13 0.93
CA LYS A 140 21.19 -1.04 -0.03
C LYS A 140 20.81 0.25 0.67
N GLU A 141 21.61 0.65 1.66
CA GLU A 141 21.22 1.64 2.65
C GLU A 141 20.88 3.01 2.04
N GLU A 142 21.64 3.47 1.04
CA GLU A 142 21.33 4.73 0.32
C GLU A 142 19.95 4.69 -0.35
N ARG A 143 19.60 3.55 -0.97
CA ARG A 143 18.26 3.33 -1.55
C ARG A 143 17.19 3.29 -0.46
N GLY A 144 17.47 2.60 0.64
CA GLY A 144 16.56 2.52 1.79
C GLY A 144 16.26 3.90 2.37
N LEU A 145 17.30 4.69 2.65
CA LEU A 145 17.18 6.07 3.13
C LEU A 145 16.40 6.94 2.15
N LYS A 146 16.66 6.83 0.84
CA LYS A 146 15.91 7.57 -0.19
C LYS A 146 14.41 7.31 -0.10
N TYR A 147 13.98 6.05 0.02
CA TYR A 147 12.55 5.74 0.14
C TYR A 147 11.94 6.19 1.47
N LEU A 148 12.68 6.08 2.59
CA LEU A 148 12.21 6.62 3.87
C LEU A 148 12.03 8.13 3.83
N LEU A 149 12.94 8.87 3.18
CA LEU A 149 12.81 10.32 2.99
C LEU A 149 11.58 10.69 2.18
N LEU A 150 11.26 9.91 1.12
CA LEU A 150 10.02 10.11 0.35
C LEU A 150 8.78 9.91 1.23
N ALA A 151 8.71 8.80 1.98
CA ALA A 151 7.59 8.53 2.87
C ALA A 151 7.46 9.58 3.99
N ALA A 152 8.59 10.00 4.58
CA ALA A 152 8.63 11.04 5.61
C ALA A 152 8.18 12.41 5.07
N LYS A 153 8.49 12.72 3.81
CA LYS A 153 8.01 13.93 3.12
C LYS A 153 6.50 13.91 2.90
N SER A 154 5.92 12.74 2.69
CA SER A 154 4.47 12.52 2.62
C SER A 154 3.78 12.49 4.00
N GLY A 155 4.53 12.73 5.09
CA GLY A 155 4.00 12.83 6.45
C GLY A 155 4.09 11.55 7.28
N ASP A 156 4.70 10.48 6.76
CA ASP A 156 4.85 9.24 7.54
C ASP A 156 5.84 9.43 8.70
N ALA A 157 5.30 9.55 9.91
CA ALA A 157 6.07 9.82 11.12
C ALA A 157 7.04 8.67 11.45
N GLN A 158 6.65 7.42 11.16
CA GLN A 158 7.49 6.25 11.39
C GLN A 158 8.72 6.22 10.47
N SER A 159 8.54 6.51 9.18
CA SER A 159 9.66 6.66 8.26
C SER A 159 10.57 7.80 8.66
N ARG A 160 10.00 8.93 9.13
CA ARG A 160 10.81 10.05 9.64
C ARG A 160 11.65 9.66 10.85
N TYR A 161 11.12 8.84 11.76
CA TYR A 161 11.91 8.24 12.84
C TYR A 161 13.06 7.40 12.29
N HIS A 162 12.79 6.55 11.30
CA HIS A 162 13.83 5.73 10.67
C HIS A 162 14.89 6.55 9.92
N VAL A 163 14.53 7.68 9.31
CA VAL A 163 15.51 8.65 8.76
C VAL A 163 16.43 9.16 9.87
N GLY A 164 15.88 9.50 11.04
CA GLY A 164 16.69 9.87 12.20
C GLY A 164 17.68 8.76 12.61
N VAL A 165 17.23 7.50 12.61
CA VAL A 165 18.10 6.33 12.87
C VAL A 165 19.20 6.20 11.81
N CYS A 166 18.90 6.47 10.54
CA CYS A 166 19.91 6.45 9.48
C CYS A 166 21.00 7.49 9.72
N TYR A 167 20.65 8.73 10.06
CA TYR A 167 21.64 9.76 10.39
C TYR A 167 22.40 9.47 11.68
N GLU A 168 21.74 8.88 12.68
CA GLU A 168 22.37 8.51 13.95
C GLU A 168 23.44 7.43 13.77
N LYS A 169 23.17 6.46 12.90
CA LYS A 169 24.04 5.28 12.70
C LYS A 169 24.92 5.36 11.45
N GLY A 170 24.72 6.38 10.62
CA GLY A 170 25.39 6.53 9.33
C GLY A 170 24.94 5.52 8.26
N LEU A 171 23.66 5.12 8.26
CA LEU A 171 23.13 4.14 7.30
C LEU A 171 22.77 4.83 5.99
N GLY A 172 23.57 4.59 4.95
CA GLY A 172 23.38 5.22 3.63
C GLY A 172 23.61 6.74 3.62
N VAL A 173 24.22 7.29 4.67
CA VAL A 173 24.58 8.70 4.81
C VAL A 173 25.70 8.84 5.84
N GLN A 174 26.49 9.92 5.78
CA GLN A 174 27.43 10.22 6.86
C GLN A 174 26.68 10.42 8.18
N GLN A 175 27.23 9.85 9.25
CA GLN A 175 26.69 10.02 10.60
C GLN A 175 26.59 11.51 10.96
N ASN A 176 25.42 11.93 11.43
CA ASN A 176 25.16 13.30 11.86
C ASN A 176 24.08 13.32 12.95
N LEU A 177 24.52 13.49 14.20
CA LEU A 177 23.63 13.50 15.37
C LEU A 177 22.68 14.70 15.39
N ALA A 178 23.09 15.86 14.86
CA ALA A 178 22.23 17.05 14.82
C ALA A 178 21.04 16.82 13.88
N GLU A 179 21.29 16.25 12.70
CA GLU A 179 20.26 15.86 11.73
C GLU A 179 19.37 14.74 12.27
N ALA A 180 19.95 13.74 12.93
CA ALA A 180 19.19 12.69 13.60
C ALA A 180 18.20 13.27 14.62
N MET A 181 18.67 14.15 15.51
CA MET A 181 17.85 14.82 16.51
C MET A 181 16.77 15.71 15.90
N ARG A 182 17.04 16.37 14.77
CA ARG A 182 16.03 17.13 14.04
C ARG A 182 14.89 16.22 13.58
N HIS A 183 15.22 15.11 12.91
CA HIS A 183 14.23 14.15 12.43
C HIS A 183 13.45 13.48 13.56
N TYR A 184 14.10 13.17 14.69
CA TYR A 184 13.40 12.65 15.87
C TYR A 184 12.41 13.67 16.45
N ARG A 185 12.78 14.94 16.59
CA ARG A 185 11.86 15.99 17.08
C ARG A 185 10.65 16.15 16.18
N GLU A 186 10.86 16.22 14.87
CA GLU A 186 9.78 16.31 13.89
C GLU A 186 8.86 15.07 13.92
N SER A 187 9.44 13.88 14.01
CA SER A 187 8.68 12.62 14.10
C SER A 187 7.87 12.53 15.41
N ALA A 188 8.46 12.95 16.54
CA ALA A 188 7.82 12.99 17.85
C ALA A 188 6.66 14.02 17.89
N ALA A 189 6.84 15.17 17.25
CA ALA A 189 5.82 16.19 17.07
C ALA A 189 4.64 15.66 16.24
N ALA A 190 4.92 14.84 15.22
CA ALA A 190 3.92 14.11 14.43
C ALA A 190 3.31 12.88 15.15
N GLY A 191 3.63 12.67 16.43
CA GLY A 191 3.00 11.64 17.26
C GLY A 191 3.73 10.30 17.33
N ASN A 192 4.93 10.18 16.76
CA ASN A 192 5.66 8.91 16.79
C ASN A 192 6.17 8.56 18.21
N PRO A 193 5.78 7.40 18.78
CA PRO A 193 6.16 7.03 20.14
C PRO A 193 7.66 6.70 20.27
N SER A 194 8.23 5.98 19.30
CA SER A 194 9.66 5.62 19.31
C SER A 194 10.56 6.85 19.26
N ALA A 195 10.18 7.87 18.49
CA ALA A 195 10.91 9.14 18.46
C ALA A 195 10.82 9.89 19.80
N ARG A 196 9.64 9.91 20.44
CA ARG A 196 9.47 10.52 21.77
C ARG A 196 10.31 9.84 22.82
N GLU A 197 10.35 8.51 22.79
CA GLU A 197 11.19 7.71 23.69
C GLU A 197 12.67 7.97 23.43
N ARG A 198 13.10 7.94 22.16
CA ARG A 198 14.48 8.19 21.77
C ARG A 198 15.00 9.55 22.22
N LEU A 199 14.16 10.59 22.25
CA LEU A 199 14.50 11.93 22.71
C LEU A 199 14.57 12.10 24.24
N ARG A 200 14.10 11.12 25.01
CA ARG A 200 14.17 11.12 26.48
C ARG A 200 15.46 10.48 27.01
N LEU A 201 16.10 9.65 26.18
CA LEU A 201 17.38 8.98 26.45
C LEU A 201 18.54 9.88 26.03
#